data_AF-A0A5N5JTG7-F1
#
_entry.id   AF-A0A5N5JTG7-F1
#
_cell.length_a   1.000
_cell.length_b   1.000
_cell.length_c   1.000
_cell.angle_alpha   90.00
_cell.angle_beta   90.00
_cell.angle_gamma   90.00
#
_symmetry.space_group_name_H-M   'P 1'
#
loop_
_entity.id
_entity.type
_entity.pdbx_description
1 polymer ?
#
loop_
_entity_poly.entity_id
_entity_poly.type
_entity_poly.pdbx_seq_one_letter_code
_entity_poly.pdbx_strand_id
1 'polypeptide(L)'
;MSEVQDIVDAVETLSDVDVCYTVFEGSSQEDVAYAKVFWSSLCLQPPIESSLVSVDIRQRLKVAKTPQRKSSNNVPKQPPWSKNDESLQKAYQLQMQDEKQRYLEMAKKRDEIMALLKKQREDRIKKEMVSRLHKPSRPELTERFSCKTPPEVLDQDIKDVRDLV
;
A
#
# COMPACT_ATOMS: atom_id res chain seq x y z
N MET A 1 18.99 -45.41 37.96
CA MET A 1 18.28 -44.17 38.35
C MET A 1 19.23 -42.98 38.31
N SER A 2 19.96 -42.78 37.21
CA SER A 2 20.94 -41.67 37.08
C SER A 2 20.65 -40.82 35.84
N GLU A 3 20.20 -41.43 34.73
CA GLU A 3 19.90 -40.70 33.49
C GLU A 3 18.69 -39.75 33.56
N VAL A 4 17.78 -39.92 34.53
CA VAL A 4 16.61 -39.06 34.66
C VAL A 4 16.96 -37.77 35.41
N GLN A 5 17.97 -37.80 36.28
CA GLN A 5 18.43 -36.63 37.02
C GLN A 5 19.23 -35.69 36.11
N ASP A 6 20.05 -36.26 35.21
CA ASP A 6 20.85 -35.49 34.26
C ASP A 6 19.99 -34.73 33.23
N ILE A 7 18.76 -35.21 32.93
CA ILE A 7 17.84 -34.52 32.01
C ILE A 7 17.12 -33.36 32.70
N VAL A 8 16.78 -33.49 33.99
CA VAL A 8 16.12 -32.41 34.75
C VAL A 8 17.09 -31.26 34.97
N ASP A 9 18.34 -31.56 35.33
CA ASP A 9 19.39 -30.55 35.51
C ASP A 9 19.80 -29.90 34.16
N ALA A 10 19.71 -30.62 33.03
CA ALA A 10 19.95 -30.08 31.69
C ALA A 10 18.83 -29.15 31.18
N VAL A 11 17.57 -29.40 31.58
CA VAL A 11 16.43 -28.53 31.24
C VAL A 11 16.45 -27.26 32.10
N GLU A 12 16.92 -27.36 33.34
CA GLU A 12 17.09 -26.21 34.24
C GLU A 12 18.28 -25.32 33.83
N THR A 13 19.38 -25.91 33.35
CA THR A 13 20.56 -25.16 32.85
C THR A 13 20.38 -24.52 31.46
N LEU A 14 19.44 -24.98 30.62
CA LEU A 14 19.07 -24.29 29.38
C LEU A 14 18.17 -23.07 29.59
N SER A 15 17.55 -22.94 30.77
CA SER A 15 16.81 -21.74 31.16
C SER A 15 17.73 -20.56 31.55
N ASP A 16 19.02 -20.84 31.73
CA ASP A 16 20.07 -19.90 32.14
C ASP A 16 21.00 -19.50 30.98
N VAL A 17 20.60 -19.80 29.73
CA VAL A 17 21.28 -19.28 28.53
C VAL A 17 20.92 -17.81 28.37
N ASP A 18 21.70 -16.99 29.06
CA ASP A 18 22.03 -15.62 28.69
C ASP A 18 20.80 -14.80 28.30
N VAL A 19 19.95 -14.51 29.29
CA VAL A 19 18.88 -13.54 29.11
C VAL A 19 19.53 -12.16 28.90
N CYS A 20 19.88 -11.88 27.64
CA CYS A 20 20.35 -10.58 27.20
C CYS A 20 19.19 -9.59 27.39
N TYR A 21 19.13 -8.93 28.54
CA TYR A 21 18.16 -7.87 28.79
C TYR A 21 18.62 -6.58 28.12
N THR A 22 17.80 -6.06 27.22
CA THR A 22 18.01 -4.72 26.66
C THR A 22 17.39 -3.69 27.60
N VAL A 23 18.21 -2.81 28.17
CA VAL A 23 17.76 -1.72 29.05
C VAL A 23 17.77 -0.40 28.28
N PHE A 24 16.68 0.37 28.37
CA PHE A 24 16.57 1.69 27.74
C PHE A 24 17.20 2.76 28.65
N GLU A 25 18.51 2.95 28.53
CA GLU A 25 19.23 4.01 29.25
C GLU A 25 19.03 5.37 28.57
N GLY A 26 18.74 6.43 29.36
CA GLY A 26 18.56 7.80 28.85
C GLY A 26 17.23 8.09 28.13
N SER A 27 16.32 7.12 28.04
CA SER A 27 14.97 7.32 27.48
C SER A 27 13.97 7.80 28.54
N SER A 28 12.93 8.52 28.12
CA SER A 28 11.84 8.91 29.02
C SER A 28 10.96 7.71 29.39
N GLN A 29 10.26 7.79 30.52
CA GLN A 29 9.34 6.71 30.95
C GLN A 29 8.24 6.43 29.91
N GLU A 30 7.82 7.45 29.17
CA GLU A 30 6.83 7.33 28.09
C GLU A 30 7.39 6.50 26.93
N ASP A 31 8.62 6.79 26.50
CA ASP A 31 9.29 6.06 25.41
C ASP A 31 9.51 4.58 25.75
N VAL A 32 9.87 4.29 27.00
CA VAL A 32 10.01 2.91 27.49
C VAL A 32 8.65 2.19 27.45
N ALA A 33 7.56 2.87 27.81
CA ALA A 33 6.22 2.30 27.74
C ALA A 33 5.80 2.02 26.29
N TYR A 34 6.07 2.95 25.36
CA TYR A 34 5.80 2.76 23.94
C TYR A 34 6.59 1.60 23.34
N ALA A 35 7.89 1.52 23.62
CA ALA A 35 8.73 0.44 23.14
C ALA A 35 8.23 -0.93 23.64
N LYS A 36 7.83 -1.03 24.92
CA LYS A 36 7.24 -2.27 25.47
C LYS A 36 5.98 -2.68 24.71
N VAL A 37 5.05 -1.75 24.47
CA VAL A 37 3.82 -2.03 23.72
C VAL A 37 4.15 -2.44 22.28
N PHE A 38 5.05 -1.71 21.61
CA PHE A 38 5.49 -2.02 20.26
C PHE A 38 6.08 -3.43 20.15
N TRP A 39 7.07 -3.77 20.97
CA TRP A 39 7.70 -5.10 20.94
C TRP A 39 6.72 -6.20 21.33
N SER A 40 5.81 -5.94 22.28
CA SER A 40 4.76 -6.90 22.62
C SER A 40 3.84 -7.21 21.43
N SER A 41 3.52 -6.20 20.60
CA SER A 41 2.67 -6.36 19.42
C SER A 41 3.29 -7.21 18.32
N LEU A 42 4.63 -7.19 18.18
CA LEU A 42 5.35 -7.97 17.16
C LEU A 42 5.44 -9.45 17.51
N CYS A 43 5.34 -9.78 18.80
CA CYS A 43 5.31 -11.15 19.30
C CYS A 43 3.90 -11.76 19.32
N LEU A 44 2.86 -10.98 18.98
CA LEU A 44 1.50 -11.52 18.85
C LEU A 44 1.38 -12.29 17.54
N GLN A 45 0.80 -13.48 17.60
CA GLN A 45 0.39 -14.20 16.40
C GLN A 45 -0.56 -13.28 15.60
N PRO A 46 -0.38 -13.12 14.29
CA PRO A 46 -1.28 -12.29 13.49
C PRO A 46 -2.72 -12.76 13.73
N PRO A 47 -3.69 -11.83 13.81
CA PRO A 47 -5.10 -12.18 13.96
C PRO A 47 -5.49 -13.24 12.92
N ILE A 48 -6.40 -14.15 13.29
CA ILE A 48 -6.78 -15.29 12.44
C ILE A 48 -7.30 -14.82 11.06
N GLU A 49 -7.87 -13.61 11.01
CA GLU A 49 -8.33 -12.92 9.80
C GLU A 49 -7.19 -12.52 8.84
N SER A 50 -5.98 -12.36 9.37
CA SER A 50 -4.75 -12.05 8.61
C SER A 50 -3.95 -13.31 8.25
N SER A 51 -4.35 -14.49 8.73
CA SER A 51 -3.67 -15.75 8.44
C SER A 51 -4.06 -16.27 7.05
N LEU A 52 -3.09 -16.41 6.16
CA LEU A 52 -3.25 -17.08 4.85
C LEU A 52 -3.64 -18.56 4.96
N VAL A 53 -3.52 -19.14 6.14
CA VAL A 53 -3.89 -20.53 6.45
C VAL A 53 -5.05 -20.48 7.42
N SER A 54 -6.26 -20.83 6.95
CA SER A 54 -7.40 -21.00 7.85
C SER A 54 -7.07 -22.13 8.85
N VAL A 55 -7.23 -21.87 10.15
CA VAL A 55 -6.88 -22.83 11.21
C VAL A 55 -7.73 -24.11 11.13
N ASP A 56 -8.93 -24.03 10.55
CA ASP A 56 -9.83 -25.17 10.33
C ASP A 56 -10.08 -25.44 8.84
N ILE A 57 -9.04 -25.85 8.08
CA ILE A 57 -9.22 -26.33 6.69
C ILE A 57 -9.78 -27.76 6.72
N ARG A 58 -11.09 -27.87 7.00
CA ARG A 58 -11.89 -29.07 6.70
C ARG A 58 -12.21 -29.19 5.21
N GLN A 59 -11.92 -28.15 4.43
CA GLN A 59 -12.17 -28.07 2.99
C GLN A 59 -11.04 -28.67 2.14
N ARG A 60 -10.32 -29.68 2.67
CA ARG A 60 -9.51 -30.52 1.80
C ARG A 60 -10.46 -31.33 0.92
N LEU A 61 -10.57 -30.93 -0.35
CA LEU A 61 -11.24 -31.73 -1.36
C LEU A 61 -10.67 -33.15 -1.30
N LYS A 62 -11.56 -34.16 -1.35
CA LYS A 62 -11.13 -35.56 -1.38
C LYS A 62 -10.11 -35.74 -2.49
N VAL A 63 -8.97 -36.35 -2.16
CA VAL A 63 -7.92 -36.69 -3.15
C VAL A 63 -8.58 -37.45 -4.29
N ALA A 64 -8.39 -36.96 -5.52
CA ALA A 64 -9.00 -37.55 -6.71
C ALA A 64 -8.58 -39.03 -6.81
N LYS A 65 -9.58 -39.92 -6.85
CA LYS A 65 -9.32 -41.35 -7.08
C LYS A 65 -8.81 -41.53 -8.51
N THR A 66 -7.75 -42.31 -8.68
CA THR A 66 -7.24 -42.69 -10.00
C THR A 66 -8.35 -43.36 -10.80
N PRO A 67 -8.53 -43.03 -12.10
CA PRO A 67 -9.60 -43.61 -12.90
C PRO A 67 -9.33 -45.11 -13.07
N GLN A 68 -10.11 -45.94 -12.38
CA GLN A 68 -10.23 -47.35 -12.68
C GLN A 68 -10.80 -47.45 -14.10
N ARG A 69 -9.95 -47.81 -15.07
CA ARG A 69 -10.31 -48.06 -16.46
C ARG A 69 -11.35 -49.18 -16.51
N LYS A 70 -12.64 -48.82 -16.50
CA LYS A 70 -13.68 -49.69 -17.04
C LYS A 70 -13.76 -49.41 -18.53
N SER A 71 -13.23 -50.36 -19.30
CA SER A 71 -13.31 -50.41 -20.75
C SER A 71 -14.78 -50.35 -21.18
N SER A 72 -15.23 -49.19 -21.65
CA SER A 72 -16.45 -49.05 -22.42
C SER A 72 -16.16 -48.06 -23.54
N ASN A 73 -16.06 -48.62 -24.74
CA ASN A 73 -15.86 -47.89 -25.98
C ASN A 73 -17.11 -47.04 -26.24
N ASN A 74 -16.97 -45.72 -26.14
CA ASN A 74 -17.61 -44.68 -26.98
C ASN A 74 -17.53 -43.33 -26.25
N VAL A 75 -16.48 -42.54 -26.53
CA VAL A 75 -16.39 -41.13 -26.13
C VAL A 75 -16.07 -40.30 -27.38
N PRO A 76 -16.79 -39.19 -27.65
CA PRO A 76 -16.44 -38.27 -28.72
C PRO A 76 -15.05 -37.66 -28.47
N LYS A 77 -14.18 -37.72 -29.48
CA LYS A 77 -12.84 -37.12 -29.46
C LYS A 77 -12.93 -35.59 -29.64
N GLN A 78 -13.23 -34.85 -28.60
CA GLN A 78 -13.00 -33.40 -28.54
C GLN A 78 -12.24 -33.10 -27.24
N PRO A 79 -11.09 -32.41 -27.27
CA PRO A 79 -10.36 -32.04 -26.06
C PRO A 79 -11.25 -31.16 -25.15
N PRO A 80 -11.31 -31.42 -23.83
CA PRO A 80 -12.06 -30.59 -22.87
C PRO A 80 -11.67 -29.10 -22.85
N TRP A 81 -10.56 -28.74 -23.50
CA TRP A 81 -9.98 -27.40 -23.47
C TRP A 81 -10.55 -26.44 -24.55
N SER A 82 -11.28 -26.94 -25.55
CA SER A 82 -11.66 -26.11 -26.70
C SER A 82 -12.83 -25.14 -26.46
N LYS A 83 -13.69 -25.38 -25.46
CA LYS A 83 -14.82 -24.47 -25.13
C LYS A 83 -14.50 -23.45 -24.05
N ASN A 84 -13.45 -23.68 -23.27
CA ASN A 84 -13.03 -22.77 -22.19
C ASN A 84 -12.25 -21.56 -22.73
N ASP A 85 -11.62 -21.68 -23.89
CA ASP A 85 -10.80 -20.61 -24.45
C ASP A 85 -11.64 -19.37 -24.85
N GLU A 86 -12.79 -19.59 -25.49
CA GLU A 86 -13.70 -18.49 -25.86
C GLU A 86 -14.32 -17.78 -24.64
N SER A 87 -14.62 -18.52 -23.56
CA SER A 87 -15.19 -17.92 -22.35
C SER A 87 -14.15 -17.08 -21.60
N LEU A 88 -12.90 -17.54 -21.53
CA LEU A 88 -11.78 -16.77 -20.99
C LEU A 88 -11.54 -15.50 -21.82
N GLN A 89 -11.55 -15.60 -23.15
CA GLN A 89 -11.34 -14.45 -24.03
C GLN A 89 -12.46 -13.40 -23.86
N LYS A 90 -13.73 -13.83 -23.74
CA LYS A 90 -14.87 -12.95 -23.46
C LYS A 90 -14.75 -12.27 -22.10
N ALA A 91 -14.37 -13.02 -21.06
CA ALA A 91 -14.19 -12.46 -19.72
C ALA A 91 -13.09 -11.38 -19.71
N TYR A 92 -11.97 -11.63 -20.39
CA TYR A 92 -10.89 -10.66 -20.54
C TYR A 92 -11.34 -9.39 -21.29
N GLN A 93 -12.07 -9.53 -22.39
CA GLN A 93 -12.61 -8.39 -23.13
C GLN A 93 -13.57 -7.55 -22.29
N LEU A 94 -14.43 -8.20 -21.49
CA LEU A 94 -15.36 -7.50 -20.61
C LEU A 94 -14.62 -6.72 -19.52
N GLN A 95 -13.59 -7.31 -18.91
CA GLN A 95 -12.74 -6.63 -17.94
C GLN A 95 -12.08 -5.38 -18.54
N MET A 96 -11.52 -5.49 -19.75
CA MET A 96 -10.91 -4.35 -20.45
C MET A 96 -11.91 -3.24 -20.77
N GLN A 97 -13.15 -3.58 -21.11
CA GLN A 97 -14.20 -2.59 -21.33
C GLN A 97 -14.60 -1.89 -20.03
N ASP A 98 -14.75 -2.63 -18.94
CA ASP A 98 -15.08 -2.08 -17.62
C ASP A 98 -13.98 -1.14 -17.12
N GLU A 99 -12.72 -1.55 -17.22
CA GLU A 99 -11.57 -0.70 -16.87
C GLU A 99 -11.55 0.58 -17.73
N LYS A 100 -11.75 0.46 -19.05
CA LYS A 100 -11.82 1.62 -19.95
C LYS A 100 -12.95 2.57 -19.57
N GLN A 101 -14.14 2.05 -19.24
CA GLN A 101 -15.27 2.86 -18.81
C GLN A 101 -14.97 3.58 -17.51
N ARG A 102 -14.38 2.88 -16.53
CA ARG A 102 -13.96 3.45 -15.25
C ARG A 102 -12.97 4.61 -15.44
N TYR A 103 -11.95 4.45 -16.30
CA TYR A 103 -11.01 5.53 -16.59
C TYR A 103 -11.67 6.72 -17.28
N LEU A 104 -12.63 6.48 -18.19
CA LEU A 104 -13.36 7.53 -18.88
C LEU A 104 -14.24 8.35 -17.91
N GLU A 105 -14.90 7.70 -16.96
CA GLU A 105 -15.66 8.39 -15.90
C GLU A 105 -14.75 9.22 -15.00
N MET A 106 -13.59 8.67 -14.63
CA MET A 106 -12.61 9.38 -13.81
C MET A 106 -12.03 10.61 -14.54
N ALA A 107 -11.79 10.51 -15.85
CA ALA A 107 -11.38 11.64 -16.68
C ALA A 107 -12.47 12.74 -16.72
N LYS A 108 -13.74 12.37 -16.94
CA LYS A 108 -14.85 13.33 -16.89
C LYS A 108 -14.94 14.06 -15.55
N LYS A 109 -14.85 13.33 -14.43
CA LYS A 109 -14.84 13.93 -13.09
C LYS A 109 -13.66 14.90 -12.91
N ARG A 110 -12.49 14.56 -13.44
CA ARG A 110 -11.32 15.45 -13.41
C ARG A 110 -11.58 16.74 -14.19
N ASP A 111 -12.17 16.64 -15.38
CA ASP A 111 -12.49 17.80 -16.21
C ASP A 111 -13.52 18.71 -15.54
N GLU A 112 -14.53 18.14 -14.88
CA GLU A 112 -15.51 18.89 -14.08
C GLU A 112 -14.86 19.66 -12.93
N ILE A 113 -13.94 19.02 -12.18
CA ILE A 113 -13.19 19.68 -11.11
C ILE A 113 -12.33 20.82 -11.68
N MET A 114 -11.63 20.58 -12.78
CA MET A 114 -10.79 21.61 -13.42
C MET A 114 -11.62 22.80 -13.89
N ALA A 115 -12.79 22.57 -14.48
CA ALA A 115 -13.71 23.63 -14.89
C ALA A 115 -14.23 24.43 -13.69
N LEU A 116 -14.59 23.76 -12.59
CA LEU A 116 -15.02 24.41 -11.35
C LEU A 116 -13.92 25.31 -10.78
N LEU A 117 -12.70 24.80 -10.65
CA LEU A 117 -11.55 25.56 -10.13
C LEU A 117 -11.23 26.77 -11.00
N LYS A 118 -11.32 26.61 -12.33
CA LYS A 118 -11.15 27.72 -13.28
C LYS A 118 -12.19 28.81 -13.03
N LYS A 119 -13.47 28.45 -12.91
CA LYS A 119 -14.55 29.40 -12.61
C LYS A 119 -14.33 30.11 -11.27
N GLN A 120 -13.97 29.38 -10.21
CA GLN A 120 -13.66 29.97 -8.90
C GLN A 120 -12.50 30.96 -8.98
N ARG A 121 -11.47 30.66 -9.77
CA ARG A 121 -10.34 31.57 -9.99
C ARG A 121 -10.78 32.83 -10.71
N GLU A 122 -11.60 32.72 -11.75
CA GLU A 122 -12.16 33.86 -12.49
C GLU A 122 -13.03 34.74 -11.58
N ASP A 123 -13.90 34.13 -10.78
CA ASP A 123 -14.73 34.84 -9.80
C ASP A 123 -13.88 35.57 -8.75
N ARG A 124 -12.81 34.94 -8.26
CA ARG A 124 -11.86 35.58 -7.33
C ARG A 124 -11.19 36.78 -7.98
N ILE A 125 -10.66 36.63 -9.20
CA ILE A 125 -10.01 37.73 -9.95
C ILE A 125 -10.98 38.89 -10.15
N LYS A 126 -12.23 38.61 -10.52
CA LYS A 126 -13.27 39.63 -10.69
C LYS A 126 -13.56 40.40 -9.40
N LYS A 127 -13.69 39.70 -8.26
CA LYS A 127 -13.87 40.33 -6.94
C LYS A 127 -12.66 41.16 -6.53
N GLU A 128 -11.46 40.63 -6.74
CA GLU A 128 -10.22 41.34 -6.45
C GLU A 128 -10.10 42.62 -7.27
N MET A 129 -10.39 42.57 -8.57
CA MET A 129 -10.36 43.72 -9.48
C MET A 129 -11.24 44.88 -8.98
N VAL A 130 -12.46 44.58 -8.52
CA VAL A 130 -13.36 45.60 -7.93
C VAL A 130 -12.84 46.10 -6.58
N SER A 131 -12.34 45.21 -5.73
CA SER A 131 -11.83 45.58 -4.39
C SER A 131 -10.53 46.39 -4.44
N ARG A 132 -9.68 46.19 -5.46
CA ARG A 132 -8.40 46.88 -5.61
C ARG A 132 -8.57 48.41 -5.65
N LEU A 133 -9.66 48.90 -6.24
CA LEU A 133 -9.98 50.33 -6.28
C LEU A 133 -10.35 50.92 -4.90
N HIS A 134 -10.79 50.08 -3.96
CA HIS A 134 -11.34 50.49 -2.67
C HIS A 134 -10.46 50.05 -1.48
N LYS A 135 -9.33 49.39 -1.73
CA LYS A 135 -8.40 49.00 -0.67
C LYS A 135 -7.58 50.23 -0.25
N PRO A 136 -7.66 50.67 1.01
CA PRO A 136 -6.78 51.73 1.49
C PRO A 136 -5.34 51.26 1.35
N SER A 137 -4.53 52.07 0.67
CA SER A 137 -3.10 51.83 0.52
C SER A 137 -2.48 51.73 1.93
N ARG A 138 -2.15 50.51 2.37
CA ARG A 138 -1.35 50.34 3.58
C ARG A 138 0.06 50.82 3.24
N PRO A 139 0.69 51.68 4.07
CA PRO A 139 2.08 52.02 3.88
C PRO A 139 2.90 50.72 3.87
N GLU A 140 3.70 50.62 2.82
CA GLU A 140 4.49 49.47 2.43
C GLU A 140 5.55 49.18 3.50
N LEU A 141 5.22 48.33 4.48
CA LEU A 141 6.24 47.62 5.24
C LEU A 141 6.77 46.52 4.33
N THR A 142 7.82 46.88 3.62
CA THR A 142 8.78 46.05 2.88
C THR A 142 9.37 44.97 3.79
N GLU A 143 8.58 43.98 4.20
CA GLU A 143 9.12 42.81 4.91
C GLU A 143 8.14 41.63 4.87
N ARG A 144 7.83 41.17 3.65
CA ARG A 144 7.59 39.75 3.46
C ARG A 144 8.71 39.25 2.58
N PHE A 145 9.68 38.61 3.21
CA PHE A 145 10.76 37.86 2.59
C PHE A 145 10.20 36.92 1.51
N SER A 146 10.11 37.44 0.30
CA SER A 146 9.98 36.62 -0.89
C SER A 146 11.38 36.11 -1.14
N CYS A 147 11.66 34.87 -0.74
CA CYS A 147 12.85 34.14 -1.19
C CYS A 147 12.70 33.92 -2.69
N LYS A 148 12.93 34.98 -3.48
CA LYS A 148 13.20 34.86 -4.89
C LYS A 148 14.65 34.44 -4.95
N THR A 149 14.91 33.18 -5.29
CA THR A 149 16.21 32.82 -5.81
C THR A 149 16.52 33.79 -6.96
N PRO A 150 17.70 34.43 -6.97
CA PRO A 150 18.08 35.32 -8.05
C PRO A 150 17.92 34.58 -9.39
N PRO A 151 17.36 35.21 -10.43
CA PRO A 151 17.10 34.56 -11.74
C PRO A 151 18.33 33.84 -12.30
N GLU A 152 19.51 34.38 -12.01
CA GLU A 152 20.82 33.86 -12.42
C GLU A 152 21.15 32.49 -11.82
N VAL A 153 20.66 32.19 -10.61
CA VAL A 153 20.84 30.86 -9.97
C VAL A 153 19.94 29.82 -10.64
N LEU A 154 18.71 30.20 -11.00
CA LEU A 154 17.77 29.31 -11.67
C LEU A 154 18.25 28.95 -13.09
N ASP A 155 18.79 29.92 -13.81
CA ASP A 155 19.33 29.71 -15.16
C ASP A 155 20.56 28.79 -15.14
N GLN A 156 21.39 28.89 -14.09
CA GLN A 156 22.52 27.99 -13.88
C GLN A 156 22.06 26.56 -13.55
N ASP A 157 21.09 26.38 -12.65
CA ASP A 157 20.53 25.07 -12.32
C ASP A 157 19.92 24.38 -13.56
N ILE A 158 19.23 25.15 -14.42
CA ILE A 158 18.66 24.63 -15.67
C ILE A 158 19.76 24.18 -16.63
N LYS A 159 20.90 24.90 -16.68
CA LYS A 159 22.03 24.56 -17.53
C LYS A 159 22.73 23.30 -17.04
N ASP A 160 22.99 23.20 -15.73
CA ASP A 160 23.65 22.06 -15.13
C ASP A 160 22.85 20.75 -15.32
N VAL A 161 21.51 20.82 -15.25
CA VAL A 161 20.64 19.67 -15.55
C VAL A 161 20.73 19.24 -17.02
N ARG A 162 20.89 20.18 -17.95
CA ARG A 162 21.02 19.87 -19.38
C ARG A 162 22.38 19.27 -19.74
N ASP A 163 23.43 19.68 -19.04
CA ASP A 163 24.79 19.18 -19.27
C ASP A 163 25.00 17.74 -18.74
N LEU A 164 24.05 17.22 -17.95
CA LEU A 164 24.07 15.87 -17.37
C LEU A 164 23.43 14.79 -18.26
N VAL A 165 22.79 15.18 -19.37
CA VAL A 165 22.10 14.29 -20.33
C VAL A 165 22.90 14.20 -21.63
#